data_AF-A0A7S1AZM7-F1
#
_entry.id   AF-A0A7S1AZM7-F1
#
_cell.length_a   1.000
_cell.length_b   1.000
_cell.length_c   1.000
_cell.angle_alpha   90.00
_cell.angle_beta   90.00
_cell.angle_gamma   90.00
#
_symmetry.space_group_name_H-M   'P 1'
#
loop_
_entity.id
_entity.type
_entity.pdbx_description
1 polymer ?
#
loop_
_entity_poly.entity_id
_entity_poly.type
_entity_poly.pdbx_seq_one_letter_code
_entity_poly.pdbx_strand_id
1 'polypeptide(L)'
;MALVMTEGAEVASPCLQLAGPRGSASQLSQWDSAFLTLHGHQKGRFELELWRFYEGWAVPCSHDLAPSEREQRTQETFSFRASGQPRASVMIRDETRVTLRGRFANREIMALRFTGFRRRALNQVFAEDDTLQVGGLPTWWSVNGRFFLYFAAEYGHWKINGRRVSGGDGLVAVQRGGRRSGRGFVHSGPCERPVCRQTALASLCCVEGWFQVLAGGWTSCEPLIVEEQVWSMDFRAESVDVKDIESRGQDTVEHHHSARDVVFHMVRRGVAEEPAALWLPEMPGPTGDELQAVYDSQEDFAAERAPPSGTLGEPDFLLMGPVSASKL
;
A
#
# COMPACT_ATOMS: atom_id res chain seq x y z
N MET A 1 -26.68 8.53 -12.48
CA MET A 1 -27.15 7.40 -11.66
C MET A 1 -26.24 7.38 -10.44
N ALA A 2 -26.75 7.83 -9.30
CA ALA A 2 -25.99 8.23 -8.11
C ALA A 2 -26.08 7.16 -7.02
N LEU A 3 -24.99 6.97 -6.27
CA LEU A 3 -24.92 6.06 -5.13
C LEU A 3 -25.61 6.73 -3.93
N VAL A 4 -26.80 6.26 -3.57
CA VAL A 4 -27.52 6.72 -2.38
C VAL A 4 -27.10 5.84 -1.21
N MET A 5 -26.40 6.41 -0.23
CA MET A 5 -26.39 5.85 1.13
C MET A 5 -27.75 6.17 1.75
N THR A 6 -28.71 5.24 1.73
CA THR A 6 -29.94 5.40 2.50
C THR A 6 -29.69 4.94 3.92
N GLU A 7 -29.62 5.88 4.85
CA GLU A 7 -29.87 5.60 6.27
C GLU A 7 -31.38 5.38 6.44
N GLY A 8 -31.77 4.13 6.72
CA GLY A 8 -33.12 3.79 7.14
C GLY A 8 -33.82 2.74 6.26
N ALA A 9 -34.21 1.65 6.93
CA ALA A 9 -34.96 0.48 6.47
C ALA A 9 -34.13 -0.65 5.84
N GLU A 10 -34.39 -1.87 6.34
CA GLU A 10 -33.88 -3.17 5.85
C GLU A 10 -34.01 -3.28 4.33
N VAL A 11 -32.95 -2.93 3.62
CA VAL A 11 -32.78 -3.12 2.18
C VAL A 11 -31.34 -3.57 1.98
N ALA A 12 -31.17 -4.55 1.09
CA ALA A 12 -29.94 -5.24 0.71
C ALA A 12 -28.63 -4.56 1.15
N SER A 13 -27.82 -5.30 1.92
CA SER A 13 -26.48 -4.91 2.36
C SER A 13 -25.74 -4.12 1.27
N PRO A 14 -25.36 -2.86 1.51
CA PRO A 14 -24.68 -2.05 0.50
C PRO A 14 -23.31 -2.67 0.22
N CYS A 15 -23.18 -3.30 -0.94
CA CYS A 15 -21.94 -3.84 -1.46
C CYS A 15 -21.06 -2.65 -1.90
N LEU A 16 -20.24 -2.13 -0.98
CA LEU A 16 -19.22 -1.16 -1.34
C LEU A 16 -18.08 -1.90 -2.01
N GLN A 17 -18.08 -1.98 -3.34
CA GLN A 17 -16.93 -2.48 -4.10
C GLN A 17 -15.95 -1.34 -4.36
N LEU A 18 -14.66 -1.64 -4.27
CA LEU A 18 -13.60 -0.68 -4.56
C LEU A 18 -12.58 -1.29 -5.53
N ALA A 19 -12.10 -0.53 -6.52
CA ALA A 19 -11.12 -0.99 -7.53
C ALA A 19 -9.74 -0.31 -7.38
N GLY A 20 -8.68 -1.06 -7.70
CA GLY A 20 -7.26 -0.71 -7.49
C GLY A 20 -6.61 0.25 -8.52
N PRO A 21 -5.34 0.63 -8.29
CA PRO A 21 -4.72 1.82 -8.89
C PRO A 21 -4.25 1.66 -10.35
N ARG A 22 -4.42 2.73 -11.14
CA ARG A 22 -3.70 2.99 -12.40
C ARG A 22 -2.63 4.06 -12.11
N GLY A 23 -1.35 3.70 -11.95
CA GLY A 23 -0.30 4.66 -11.55
C GLY A 23 1.13 4.27 -12.00
N SER A 24 2.05 5.25 -12.02
CA SER A 24 3.40 5.13 -12.60
C SER A 24 4.45 4.44 -11.70
N ALA A 25 5.06 3.38 -12.24
CA ALA A 25 6.31 2.63 -11.98
C ALA A 25 7.12 2.68 -10.66
N SER A 26 7.12 3.73 -9.82
CA SER A 26 8.17 3.82 -8.78
C SER A 26 7.83 3.18 -7.43
N GLN A 27 6.57 2.84 -7.16
CA GLN A 27 6.11 2.09 -5.97
C GLN A 27 4.74 1.49 -6.30
N LEU A 28 4.72 0.48 -7.18
CA LEU A 28 3.52 -0.25 -7.48
C LEU A 28 3.23 -1.17 -6.30
N SER A 29 1.97 -1.21 -5.85
CA SER A 29 1.54 -2.30 -4.97
C SER A 29 1.86 -3.62 -5.67
N GLN A 30 2.16 -4.66 -4.90
CA GLN A 30 2.32 -6.00 -5.48
C GLN A 30 1.01 -6.54 -6.06
N TRP A 31 -0.12 -5.88 -5.83
CA TRP A 31 -1.44 -6.27 -6.29
C TRP A 31 -1.86 -5.46 -7.52
N ASP A 32 -2.27 -6.16 -8.57
CA ASP A 32 -2.80 -5.57 -9.80
C ASP A 32 -4.26 -5.17 -9.64
N SER A 33 -5.00 -5.85 -8.77
CA SER A 33 -6.41 -5.56 -8.50
C SER A 33 -6.80 -5.94 -7.08
N ALA A 34 -7.82 -5.25 -6.57
CA ALA A 34 -8.41 -5.51 -5.28
C ALA A 34 -9.91 -5.25 -5.34
N PHE A 35 -10.69 -6.03 -4.58
CA PHE A 35 -12.12 -5.87 -4.39
C PHE A 35 -12.44 -6.05 -2.92
N LEU A 36 -12.77 -4.96 -2.24
CA LEU A 36 -13.31 -5.00 -0.89
C LEU A 36 -14.82 -5.03 -0.96
N THR A 37 -15.48 -5.86 -0.16
CA THR A 37 -16.92 -5.89 0.08
C THR A 37 -17.18 -5.76 1.57
N LEU A 38 -18.03 -4.82 1.97
CA LEU A 38 -18.42 -4.59 3.37
C LEU A 38 -19.86 -5.04 3.61
N HIS A 39 -20.08 -5.80 4.68
CA HIS A 39 -21.39 -6.25 5.12
C HIS A 39 -21.71 -5.65 6.49
N GLY A 40 -22.57 -4.63 6.53
CA GLY A 40 -22.97 -3.90 7.74
C GLY A 40 -22.37 -2.48 7.82
N HIS A 41 -22.88 -1.66 8.76
CA HIS A 41 -22.56 -0.22 8.79
C HIS A 41 -21.47 0.20 9.77
N GLN A 42 -21.38 -0.38 10.97
CA GLN A 42 -20.42 0.05 12.01
C GLN A 42 -19.48 -1.06 12.48
N LYS A 43 -20.06 -2.23 12.71
CA LYS A 43 -19.34 -3.48 12.94
C LYS A 43 -19.95 -4.48 11.99
N GLY A 44 -19.11 -5.08 11.17
CA GLY A 44 -19.59 -5.86 10.06
C GLY A 44 -18.66 -7.00 9.73
N ARG A 45 -19.05 -7.75 8.71
CA ARG A 45 -18.17 -8.67 8.03
C ARG A 45 -17.59 -8.01 6.80
N PHE A 46 -16.44 -8.46 6.38
CA PHE A 46 -15.90 -8.06 5.09
C PHE A 46 -15.42 -9.28 4.32
N GLU A 47 -15.31 -9.09 3.02
CA GLU A 47 -14.56 -9.95 2.11
C GLU A 47 -13.65 -9.05 1.28
N LEU A 48 -12.34 -9.32 1.27
CA LEU A 48 -11.37 -8.61 0.48
C LEU A 48 -10.68 -9.61 -0.45
N GLU A 49 -10.85 -9.42 -1.75
CA GLU A 49 -10.11 -10.17 -2.76
C GLU A 49 -8.95 -9.33 -3.28
N LEU A 50 -7.75 -9.91 -3.33
CA LEU A 50 -6.54 -9.31 -3.88
C LEU A 50 -6.02 -10.19 -5.00
N TRP A 51 -5.63 -9.59 -6.11
CA TRP A 51 -5.27 -10.28 -7.33
C TRP A 51 -3.93 -9.74 -7.81
N ARG A 52 -2.99 -10.66 -8.04
CA ARG A 52 -1.72 -10.40 -8.70
C ARG A 52 -1.62 -11.32 -9.90
N PHE A 53 -1.23 -10.77 -11.05
CA PHE A 53 -1.18 -11.47 -12.32
C PHE A 53 0.09 -11.08 -13.07
N TYR A 54 0.83 -12.09 -13.50
CA TYR A 54 1.97 -11.97 -14.38
C TYR A 54 1.73 -12.79 -15.64
N GLU A 55 1.95 -12.19 -16.81
CA GLU A 55 1.89 -12.87 -18.10
C GLU A 55 3.19 -12.62 -18.86
N GLY A 56 3.74 -13.71 -19.39
CA GLY A 56 4.94 -13.70 -20.20
C GLY A 56 4.86 -14.75 -21.31
N TRP A 57 5.84 -14.69 -22.21
CA TRP A 57 5.99 -15.65 -23.29
C TRP A 57 7.40 -16.21 -23.24
N ALA A 58 7.52 -17.54 -23.22
CA ALA A 58 8.80 -18.23 -23.25
C ALA A 58 8.94 -19.05 -24.53
N VAL A 59 10.13 -19.05 -25.11
CA VAL A 59 10.46 -19.98 -26.19
C VAL A 59 10.99 -21.26 -25.53
N PRO A 60 10.36 -22.43 -25.73
CA PRO A 60 10.85 -23.67 -25.15
C PRO A 60 12.26 -23.97 -25.69
N CYS A 61 13.24 -23.98 -24.81
CA CYS A 61 14.58 -24.50 -25.08
C CYS A 61 14.50 -26.03 -24.95
N SER A 62 14.85 -26.78 -26.00
CA SER A 62 14.84 -28.25 -25.88
C SER A 62 15.94 -28.67 -24.91
N HIS A 63 15.60 -29.48 -23.93
CA HIS A 63 16.52 -29.89 -22.85
C HIS A 63 17.69 -30.73 -23.34
N ASP A 64 17.55 -31.37 -24.50
CA ASP A 64 18.57 -32.22 -25.13
C ASP A 64 19.81 -31.48 -25.65
N LEU A 65 19.84 -30.15 -25.55
CA LEU A 65 20.96 -29.35 -26.03
C LEU A 65 22.05 -29.24 -24.97
N ALA A 66 23.29 -29.42 -25.42
CA ALA A 66 24.47 -29.29 -24.57
C ALA A 66 24.56 -27.88 -23.94
N PRO A 67 25.14 -27.72 -22.74
CA PRO A 67 25.25 -26.42 -22.06
C PRO A 67 25.85 -25.30 -22.94
N SER A 68 26.82 -25.64 -23.80
CA SER A 68 27.43 -24.69 -24.75
C SER A 68 26.48 -24.22 -25.86
N GLU A 69 25.48 -25.03 -26.24
CA GLU A 69 24.45 -24.65 -27.21
C GLU A 69 23.33 -23.81 -26.57
N ARG A 70 23.17 -23.91 -25.24
CA ARG A 70 22.23 -23.08 -24.47
C ARG A 70 22.71 -21.62 -24.44
N GLU A 71 23.99 -21.38 -24.14
CA GLU A 71 24.58 -20.03 -24.08
C GLU A 71 24.59 -19.30 -25.43
N GLN A 72 24.85 -20.01 -26.54
CA GLN A 72 24.80 -19.39 -27.87
C GLN A 72 23.37 -19.01 -28.30
N ARG A 73 22.34 -19.72 -27.81
CA ARG A 73 20.95 -19.46 -28.19
C ARG A 73 20.28 -18.32 -27.45
N THR A 74 20.72 -17.98 -26.24
CA THR A 74 20.17 -16.83 -25.49
C THR A 74 20.40 -15.50 -26.24
N GLN A 75 21.43 -15.43 -27.10
CA GLN A 75 21.68 -14.29 -27.99
C GLN A 75 20.89 -14.34 -29.31
N GLU A 76 20.36 -15.50 -29.73
CA GLU A 76 19.64 -15.70 -31.00
C GLU A 76 18.11 -15.74 -30.85
N THR A 77 17.58 -15.35 -29.70
CA THR A 77 16.16 -15.54 -29.26
C THR A 77 15.09 -14.83 -30.12
N PHE A 78 15.46 -14.16 -31.21
CA PHE A 78 14.54 -13.64 -32.23
C PHE A 78 14.64 -14.35 -33.59
N SER A 79 15.32 -15.49 -33.68
CA SER A 79 15.43 -16.23 -34.93
C SER A 79 14.15 -17.03 -35.23
N PHE A 80 13.56 -16.75 -36.39
CA PHE A 80 12.49 -17.55 -36.99
C PHE A 80 13.03 -18.95 -37.34
N ARG A 81 12.17 -19.98 -37.39
CA ARG A 81 12.52 -21.27 -37.99
C ARG A 81 13.03 -21.04 -39.42
N ALA A 82 13.81 -21.97 -39.98
CA ALA A 82 14.24 -21.93 -41.39
C ALA A 82 13.06 -21.82 -42.39
N SER A 83 11.84 -22.13 -41.96
CA SER A 83 10.57 -21.94 -42.69
C SER A 83 9.95 -20.54 -42.56
N GLY A 84 10.59 -19.59 -41.87
CA GLY A 84 10.03 -18.27 -41.57
C GLY A 84 8.94 -18.26 -40.50
N GLN A 85 8.62 -19.42 -39.88
CA GLN A 85 7.62 -19.46 -38.79
C GLN A 85 8.28 -19.21 -37.43
N PRO A 86 7.69 -18.35 -36.57
CA PRO A 86 8.17 -18.17 -35.21
C PRO A 86 8.12 -19.53 -34.48
N ARG A 87 9.12 -19.82 -33.63
CA ARG A 87 8.99 -20.93 -32.68
C ARG A 87 7.76 -20.65 -31.83
N ALA A 88 6.87 -21.63 -31.68
CA ALA A 88 5.67 -21.48 -30.86
C ALA A 88 6.09 -21.08 -29.45
N SER A 89 5.87 -19.81 -29.12
CA SER A 89 6.06 -19.28 -27.79
C SER A 89 5.01 -19.93 -26.89
N VAL A 90 5.44 -20.46 -25.76
CA VAL A 90 4.56 -20.97 -24.71
C VAL A 90 4.22 -19.78 -23.82
N MET A 91 2.92 -19.51 -23.68
CA MET A 91 2.43 -18.52 -22.72
C MET A 91 2.69 -19.03 -21.31
N ILE A 92 3.34 -18.21 -20.48
CA ILE A 92 3.51 -18.43 -19.04
C ILE A 92 2.63 -17.43 -18.32
N ARG A 93 1.79 -17.90 -17.42
CA ARG A 93 0.92 -17.07 -16.59
C ARG A 93 1.04 -17.51 -15.15
N ASP A 94 1.38 -16.56 -14.28
CA ASP A 94 1.38 -16.77 -12.83
C ASP A 94 0.33 -15.85 -12.22
N GLU A 95 -0.60 -16.40 -11.45
CA GLU A 95 -1.69 -15.66 -10.85
C GLU A 95 -1.83 -16.02 -9.37
N THR A 96 -1.76 -15.01 -8.50
CA THR A 96 -2.00 -15.16 -7.07
C THR A 96 -3.32 -14.47 -6.72
N ARG A 97 -4.26 -15.21 -6.16
CA ARG A 97 -5.50 -14.68 -5.59
C ARG A 97 -5.48 -14.86 -4.09
N VAL A 98 -5.72 -13.80 -3.35
CA VAL A 98 -5.94 -13.86 -1.92
C VAL A 98 -7.36 -13.44 -1.61
N THR A 99 -8.07 -14.25 -0.85
CA THR A 99 -9.36 -13.86 -0.28
C THR A 99 -9.24 -13.78 1.23
N LEU A 100 -9.51 -12.59 1.79
CA LEU A 100 -9.54 -12.35 3.22
C LEU A 100 -10.99 -12.17 3.66
N ARG A 101 -11.40 -12.91 4.69
CA ARG A 101 -12.73 -12.80 5.28
C ARG A 101 -12.61 -12.56 6.77
N GLY A 102 -13.46 -11.70 7.31
CA GLY A 102 -13.44 -11.47 8.74
C GLY A 102 -14.35 -10.34 9.17
N ARG A 103 -13.92 -9.60 10.18
CA ARG A 103 -14.69 -8.51 10.79
C ARG A 103 -13.97 -7.18 10.67
N PHE A 104 -14.75 -6.12 10.63
CA PHE A 104 -14.22 -4.77 10.71
C PHE A 104 -14.95 -3.95 11.77
N ALA A 105 -14.26 -2.94 12.29
CA ALA A 105 -14.83 -1.88 13.10
C ALA A 105 -14.49 -0.55 12.44
N ASN A 106 -15.47 0.34 12.31
CA ASN A 106 -15.20 1.71 11.88
C ASN A 106 -15.31 2.70 13.03
N ARG A 107 -14.57 3.79 12.91
CA ARG A 107 -14.63 4.94 13.80
C ARG A 107 -14.36 6.21 13.01
N GLU A 108 -15.00 7.29 13.42
CA GLU A 108 -14.67 8.62 12.95
C GLU A 108 -13.43 9.10 13.72
N ILE A 109 -12.44 9.61 12.98
CA ILE A 109 -11.21 10.15 13.54
C ILE A 109 -10.94 11.55 12.99
N MET A 110 -10.27 12.36 13.81
CA MET A 110 -9.86 13.70 13.44
C MET A 110 -8.82 13.65 12.32
N ALA A 111 -8.91 14.58 11.39
CA ALA A 111 -7.90 14.78 10.37
C ALA A 111 -7.66 16.26 10.09
N LEU A 112 -6.52 16.53 9.47
CA LEU A 112 -6.06 17.86 9.12
C LEU A 112 -5.86 17.92 7.61
N ARG A 113 -6.61 18.77 6.91
CA ARG A 113 -6.36 19.08 5.51
C ARG A 113 -5.38 20.24 5.42
N PHE A 114 -4.22 19.97 4.81
CA PHE A 114 -3.27 21.01 4.46
C PHE A 114 -3.43 21.43 3.00
N THR A 115 -3.35 22.73 2.75
CA THR A 115 -3.23 23.32 1.41
C THR A 115 -2.26 24.49 1.45
N GLY A 116 -1.60 24.82 0.33
CA GLY A 116 -0.69 25.99 0.24
C GLY A 116 0.81 25.70 0.34
N PHE A 117 1.23 24.46 0.60
CA PHE A 117 2.64 24.08 0.46
C PHE A 117 3.08 24.05 -1.01
N ARG A 118 4.33 24.41 -1.30
CA ARG A 118 4.88 24.31 -2.67
C ARG A 118 5.07 22.86 -3.10
N ARG A 119 5.46 21.99 -2.17
CA ARG A 119 5.47 20.53 -2.39
C ARG A 119 4.05 19.98 -2.40
N ARG A 120 3.49 19.75 -3.60
CA ARG A 120 2.12 19.27 -3.81
C ARG A 120 1.75 18.03 -3.01
N ALA A 121 2.68 17.10 -2.82
CA ALA A 121 2.46 15.87 -2.05
C ALA A 121 2.16 16.11 -0.54
N LEU A 122 2.36 17.32 -0.02
CA LEU A 122 2.00 17.68 1.35
C LEU A 122 0.64 18.36 1.45
N ASN A 123 0.03 18.74 0.33
CA ASN A 123 -1.29 19.37 0.29
C ASN A 123 -2.38 18.29 0.26
N GLN A 124 -2.50 17.55 1.35
CA GLN A 124 -3.43 16.44 1.49
C GLN A 124 -3.96 16.36 2.93
N VAL A 125 -4.79 15.35 3.17
CA VAL A 125 -5.35 15.07 4.49
C VAL A 125 -4.36 14.24 5.29
N PHE A 126 -4.20 14.60 6.57
CA PHE A 126 -3.43 13.87 7.55
C PHE A 126 -4.37 13.40 8.66
N ALA A 127 -4.62 12.09 8.71
CA ALA A 127 -5.49 11.46 9.70
C ALA A 127 -4.72 11.17 10.99
N GLU A 128 -5.32 11.41 12.14
CA GLU A 128 -4.69 11.12 13.44
C GLU A 128 -4.51 9.62 13.67
N ASP A 129 -3.36 9.25 14.22
CA ASP A 129 -3.06 7.91 14.71
C ASP A 129 -2.60 8.02 16.18
N ASP A 130 -3.46 7.52 17.08
CA ASP A 130 -3.24 7.52 18.53
C ASP A 130 -2.33 6.37 19.00
N THR A 131 -2.15 5.35 18.17
CA THR A 131 -1.29 4.20 18.45
C THR A 131 0.18 4.52 18.18
N LEU A 132 0.44 5.43 17.24
CA LEU A 132 1.77 5.89 16.89
C LEU A 132 2.04 7.25 17.53
N GLN A 133 2.91 7.26 18.54
CA GLN A 133 3.22 8.46 19.31
C GLN A 133 4.69 8.90 19.19
N VAL A 134 4.91 10.21 19.27
CA VAL A 134 6.24 10.83 19.39
C VAL A 134 6.20 11.79 20.58
N GLY A 135 7.05 11.55 21.58
CA GLY A 135 7.08 12.38 22.79
C GLY A 135 5.77 12.36 23.61
N GLY A 136 5.03 11.25 23.54
CA GLY A 136 3.72 11.07 24.21
C GLY A 136 2.56 11.81 23.56
N LEU A 137 2.76 12.39 22.37
CA LEU A 137 1.71 13.01 21.57
C LEU A 137 1.39 12.12 20.36
N PRO A 138 0.14 12.11 19.87
CA PRO A 138 -0.23 11.36 18.67
C PRO A 138 0.53 11.85 17.44
N THR A 139 0.47 11.07 16.37
CA THR A 139 0.99 11.46 15.06
C THR A 139 -0.16 11.61 14.08
N TRP A 140 0.05 12.32 12.98
CA TRP A 140 -0.95 12.43 11.91
C TRP A 140 -0.33 11.96 10.60
N TRP A 141 -1.01 11.06 9.90
CA TRP A 141 -0.48 10.39 8.73
C TRP A 141 -1.23 10.82 7.50
N SER A 142 -0.49 11.18 6.45
CA SER A 142 -1.06 11.39 5.13
C SER A 142 -1.91 10.18 4.73
N VAL A 143 -3.02 10.38 4.02
CA VAL A 143 -3.88 9.29 3.53
C VAL A 143 -3.10 8.25 2.72
N ASN A 144 -2.00 8.60 2.05
CA ASN A 144 -1.16 7.61 1.35
C ASN A 144 -0.06 6.95 2.22
N GLY A 145 -0.02 7.22 3.52
CA GLY A 145 1.00 6.73 4.45
C GLY A 145 2.44 7.18 4.17
N ARG A 146 2.68 8.09 3.22
CA ARG A 146 4.03 8.50 2.81
C ARG A 146 4.63 9.59 3.68
N PHE A 147 3.79 10.38 4.34
CA PHE A 147 4.21 11.47 5.22
C PHE A 147 3.53 11.35 6.56
N PHE A 148 4.21 11.81 7.60
CA PHE A 148 3.62 11.94 8.93
C PHE A 148 4.01 13.28 9.55
N LEU A 149 3.09 13.83 10.32
CA LEU A 149 3.18 15.04 11.10
C LEU A 149 3.34 14.65 12.57
N TYR A 150 4.25 15.30 13.27
CA TYR A 150 4.51 15.07 14.69
C TYR A 150 5.02 16.33 15.38
N PHE A 151 4.86 16.39 16.71
CA PHE A 151 5.40 17.48 17.52
C PHE A 151 6.82 17.15 17.98
N ALA A 152 7.80 17.96 17.57
CA ALA A 152 9.19 17.80 17.96
C ALA A 152 9.46 18.57 19.25
N ALA A 153 9.20 17.93 20.40
CA ALA A 153 9.25 18.58 21.72
C ALA A 153 10.59 19.27 22.05
N GLU A 154 11.73 18.72 21.58
CA GLU A 154 13.05 19.33 21.74
C GLU A 154 13.14 20.75 21.13
N TYR A 155 12.41 20.99 20.05
CA TYR A 155 12.44 22.25 19.30
C TYR A 155 11.16 23.09 19.49
N GLY A 156 10.16 22.55 20.18
CA GLY A 156 8.88 23.23 20.40
C GLY A 156 8.12 23.53 19.11
N HIS A 157 8.18 22.68 18.08
CA HIS A 157 7.45 22.91 16.84
C HIS A 157 6.93 21.62 16.19
N TRP A 158 5.99 21.78 15.26
CA TRP A 158 5.47 20.71 14.42
C TRP A 158 6.40 20.44 13.25
N LYS A 159 6.50 19.16 12.84
CA LYS A 159 7.29 18.74 11.66
C LYS A 159 6.51 17.78 10.79
N ILE A 160 6.63 17.92 9.47
CA ILE A 160 6.18 16.92 8.50
C ILE A 160 7.39 16.21 7.92
N ASN A 161 7.46 14.90 8.12
CA ASN A 161 8.52 14.00 7.64
C ASN A 161 7.99 12.99 6.64
N GLY A 162 8.87 12.44 5.82
CA GLY A 162 8.56 11.25 5.03
C GLY A 162 8.66 9.99 5.89
N ARG A 163 7.76 9.03 5.68
CA ARG A 163 7.83 7.69 6.30
C ARG A 163 9.13 6.99 5.92
N ARG A 164 9.58 7.14 4.68
CA ARG A 164 10.89 6.69 4.22
C ARG A 164 11.81 7.88 4.00
N VAL A 165 12.98 7.80 4.60
CA VAL A 165 14.11 8.69 4.37
C VAL A 165 15.30 7.84 3.92
N SER A 166 16.37 8.45 3.40
CA SER A 166 17.56 7.72 2.90
C SER A 166 18.25 6.82 3.94
N GLY A 167 17.80 6.81 5.19
CA GLY A 167 18.29 5.95 6.27
C GLY A 167 17.25 4.99 6.86
N GLY A 168 16.14 4.74 6.16
CA GLY A 168 15.11 3.77 6.59
C GLY A 168 13.80 4.41 7.02
N ASP A 169 13.18 3.84 8.07
CA ASP A 169 11.91 4.31 8.62
C ASP A 169 12.08 5.63 9.40
N GLY A 170 11.46 6.69 8.90
CA GLY A 170 11.50 8.03 9.45
C GLY A 170 10.84 8.14 10.82
N LEU A 171 9.76 7.39 11.07
CA LEU A 171 9.08 7.40 12.38
C LEU A 171 9.99 6.78 13.43
N VAL A 172 10.56 5.60 13.15
CA VAL A 172 11.50 4.93 14.05
C VAL A 172 12.73 5.80 14.33
N ALA A 173 13.25 6.49 13.31
CA ALA A 173 14.36 7.41 13.47
C ALA A 173 14.01 8.60 14.39
N VAL A 174 12.81 9.17 14.25
CA VAL A 174 12.29 10.25 15.08
C VAL A 174 12.08 9.79 16.53
N GLN A 175 11.46 8.63 16.74
CA GLN A 175 11.21 8.07 18.08
C GLN A 175 12.50 7.79 18.85
N ARG A 176 13.59 7.43 18.15
CA ARG A 176 14.92 7.23 18.74
C ARG A 176 15.64 8.55 19.07
N GLY A 177 15.07 9.71 18.76
CA GLY A 177 15.68 11.01 19.04
C GLY A 177 16.99 11.26 18.28
N GLY A 178 17.19 10.60 17.13
CA GLY A 178 18.43 10.76 16.38
C GLY A 178 18.58 12.19 15.85
N ARG A 179 19.74 12.84 16.03
CA ARG A 179 20.04 14.16 15.44
C ARG A 179 19.90 14.22 13.91
N ARG A 180 19.87 13.05 13.26
CA ARG A 180 19.67 12.86 11.80
C ARG A 180 18.25 12.45 11.42
N SER A 181 17.27 12.48 12.35
CA SER A 181 15.88 12.05 12.15
C SER A 181 15.06 13.04 11.29
N GLY A 182 15.58 13.32 10.09
CA GLY A 182 14.93 14.09 9.05
C GLY A 182 15.21 15.58 9.18
N ARG A 183 15.89 16.14 8.16
CA ARG A 183 15.56 17.50 7.74
C ARG A 183 14.11 17.42 7.26
N GLY A 184 13.17 17.67 8.16
CA GLY A 184 11.74 17.65 7.86
C GLY A 184 11.45 18.39 6.58
N PHE A 185 10.47 17.92 5.81
CA PHE A 185 10.09 18.64 4.61
C PHE A 185 9.47 19.99 4.95
N VAL A 186 8.82 20.08 6.11
CA VAL A 186 8.23 21.31 6.64
C VAL A 186 8.36 21.31 8.17
N HIS A 187 8.52 22.48 8.78
CA HIS A 187 8.22 22.69 10.19
C HIS A 187 7.36 23.94 10.40
N SER A 188 6.65 23.97 11.53
CA SER A 188 6.06 25.21 12.02
C SER A 188 7.13 26.08 12.69
N GLY A 189 6.81 27.35 12.94
CA GLY A 189 7.50 28.13 13.95
C GLY A 189 7.36 27.51 15.35
N PRO A 190 8.13 27.98 16.34
CA PRO A 190 7.95 27.60 17.74
C PRO A 190 6.50 27.85 18.19
N CYS A 191 5.94 26.88 18.91
CA CYS A 191 4.61 26.96 19.48
C CYS A 191 4.61 26.27 20.86
N GLU A 192 3.61 26.60 21.67
CA GLU A 192 3.43 25.94 22.96
C GLU A 192 3.20 24.43 22.75
N ARG A 193 3.71 23.64 23.69
CA ARG A 193 3.51 22.19 23.66
C ARG A 193 2.01 21.91 23.77
N PRO A 194 1.44 21.09 22.87
CA PRO A 194 0.06 20.66 23.00
C PRO A 194 -0.12 19.92 24.32
N VAL A 195 -1.10 20.34 25.12
CA VAL A 195 -1.41 19.72 26.41
C VAL A 195 -2.43 18.58 26.20
N CYS A 196 -3.28 18.70 25.19
CA CYS A 196 -4.26 17.69 24.82
C CYS A 196 -4.63 17.74 23.33
N ARG A 197 -5.47 16.81 22.89
CA ARG A 197 -5.97 16.70 21.50
C ARG A 197 -6.60 18.00 20.98
N GLN A 198 -7.44 18.65 21.79
CA GLN A 198 -8.12 19.91 21.42
C GLN A 198 -7.14 21.07 21.23
N THR A 199 -5.98 21.04 21.90
CA THR A 199 -4.93 22.06 21.72
C THR A 199 -4.04 21.82 20.50
N ALA A 200 -4.12 20.65 19.85
CA ALA A 200 -3.27 20.34 18.72
C ALA A 200 -3.51 21.29 17.54
N LEU A 201 -4.76 21.57 17.17
CA LEU A 201 -5.05 22.55 16.10
C LEU A 201 -4.58 23.96 16.48
N ALA A 202 -4.91 24.41 17.68
CA ALA A 202 -4.48 25.72 18.17
C ALA A 202 -2.94 25.87 18.12
N SER A 203 -2.21 24.79 18.43
CA SER A 203 -0.75 24.79 18.35
C SER A 203 -0.20 24.73 16.92
N LEU A 204 -0.98 24.29 15.93
CA LEU A 204 -0.60 24.33 14.50
C LEU A 204 -0.68 25.76 13.93
N CYS A 205 -1.47 26.64 14.56
CA CYS A 205 -1.52 28.08 14.30
C CYS A 205 -0.33 28.80 14.98
N CYS A 206 0.87 28.49 14.53
CA CYS A 206 2.09 29.14 15.02
C CYS A 206 2.21 30.59 14.52
N VAL A 207 2.67 31.49 15.38
CA VAL A 207 2.77 32.94 15.08
C VAL A 207 3.80 33.22 13.96
N GLU A 208 4.89 32.46 13.93
CA GLU A 208 5.96 32.64 12.92
C GLU A 208 5.64 31.96 11.57
N GLY A 209 4.51 31.26 11.46
CA GLY A 209 4.12 30.55 10.25
C GLY A 209 4.91 29.26 10.00
N TRP A 210 4.77 28.69 8.80
CA TRP A 210 5.41 27.44 8.42
C TRP A 210 6.60 27.66 7.49
N PHE A 211 7.56 26.74 7.51
CA PHE A 211 8.76 26.80 6.68
C PHE A 211 8.97 25.47 5.98
N GLN A 212 9.12 25.51 4.66
CA GLN A 212 9.37 24.34 3.82
C GLN A 212 10.83 24.29 3.38
N VAL A 213 11.45 23.10 3.43
CA VAL A 213 12.79 22.88 2.89
C VAL A 213 12.72 22.68 1.37
N LEU A 214 13.29 23.61 0.61
CA LEU A 214 13.37 23.57 -0.85
C LEU A 214 14.81 23.86 -1.28
N ALA A 215 15.37 23.02 -2.15
CA ALA A 215 16.74 23.16 -2.65
C ALA A 215 17.80 23.39 -1.55
N GLY A 216 17.61 22.80 -0.36
CA GLY A 216 18.51 22.95 0.78
C GLY A 216 18.31 24.21 1.64
N GLY A 217 17.43 25.13 1.24
CA GLY A 217 17.07 26.33 2.00
C GLY A 217 15.67 26.27 2.62
N TRP A 218 15.41 27.16 3.58
CA TRP A 218 14.10 27.35 4.19
C TRP A 218 13.32 28.42 3.42
N THR A 219 12.08 28.10 3.07
CA THR A 219 11.15 29.05 2.45
C THR A 219 9.89 29.14 3.31
N SER A 220 9.54 30.35 3.74
CA SER A 220 8.29 30.58 4.47
C SER A 220 7.07 30.25 3.60
N CYS A 221 6.03 29.72 4.24
CA CYS A 221 4.74 29.40 3.66
C CYS A 221 3.64 29.53 4.71
N GLU A 222 2.44 29.84 4.24
CA GLU A 222 1.24 29.97 5.07
C GLU A 222 0.22 28.94 4.61
N PRO A 223 0.38 27.66 5.01
CA PRO A 223 -0.58 26.65 4.63
C PRO A 223 -1.93 26.95 5.29
N LEU A 224 -3.01 26.83 4.53
CA LEU A 224 -4.35 26.77 5.09
C LEU A 224 -4.56 25.36 5.65
N ILE A 225 -4.83 25.30 6.95
CA ILE A 225 -5.09 24.07 7.70
C ILE A 225 -6.57 24.06 8.08
N VAL A 226 -7.29 23.04 7.65
CA VAL A 226 -8.71 22.86 7.93
C VAL A 226 -8.91 21.54 8.66
N GLU A 227 -9.68 21.57 9.76
CA GLU A 227 -10.12 20.35 10.41
C GLU A 227 -11.13 19.62 9.51
N GLU A 228 -10.93 18.33 9.35
CA GLU A 228 -11.88 17.44 8.70
C GLU A 228 -12.09 16.20 9.55
N GLN A 229 -13.23 15.54 9.35
CA GLN A 229 -13.44 14.20 9.87
C GLN A 229 -13.22 13.17 8.76
N VAL A 230 -12.55 12.08 9.10
CA VAL A 230 -12.36 10.93 8.21
C VAL A 230 -12.78 9.65 8.93
N TRP A 231 -13.13 8.63 8.15
CA TRP A 231 -13.46 7.31 8.67
C TRP A 231 -12.20 6.47 8.67
N SER A 232 -11.85 5.93 9.83
CA SER A 232 -10.87 4.86 9.97
C SER A 232 -11.61 3.53 10.15
N MET A 233 -11.13 2.48 9.49
CA MET A 233 -11.66 1.13 9.60
C MET A 233 -10.53 0.16 9.89
N ASP A 234 -10.67 -0.57 10.99
CA ASP A 234 -9.75 -1.61 11.41
C ASP A 234 -10.34 -2.97 11.04
N PHE A 235 -9.58 -3.77 10.30
CA PHE A 235 -10.00 -5.07 9.78
C PHE A 235 -9.22 -6.17 10.48
N ARG A 236 -9.93 -7.24 10.83
CA ARG A 236 -9.37 -8.49 11.30
C ARG A 236 -9.87 -9.62 10.42
N ALA A 237 -9.01 -10.12 9.55
CA ALA A 237 -9.25 -11.33 8.78
C ALA A 237 -9.20 -12.54 9.73
N GLU A 238 -10.29 -13.29 9.78
CA GLU A 238 -10.45 -14.54 10.52
C GLU A 238 -10.12 -15.75 9.62
N SER A 239 -10.10 -15.53 8.30
CA SER A 239 -9.74 -16.50 7.27
C SER A 239 -9.01 -15.79 6.14
N VAL A 240 -7.89 -16.40 5.70
CA VAL A 240 -7.07 -15.95 4.58
C VAL A 240 -6.81 -17.14 3.70
N ASP A 241 -7.44 -17.13 2.52
CA ASP A 241 -7.30 -18.18 1.50
C ASP A 241 -6.42 -17.65 0.37
N VAL A 242 -5.31 -18.34 0.09
CA VAL A 242 -4.41 -18.01 -1.01
C VAL A 242 -4.50 -19.12 -2.06
N LYS A 243 -4.71 -18.69 -3.31
CA LYS A 243 -4.73 -19.55 -4.49
C LYS A 243 -3.67 -19.06 -5.48
N ASP A 244 -2.64 -19.85 -5.69
CA ASP A 244 -1.65 -19.62 -6.74
C ASP A 244 -1.96 -20.51 -7.94
N ILE A 245 -1.96 -19.92 -9.13
CA ILE A 245 -2.26 -20.57 -10.40
C ILE A 245 -1.08 -20.32 -11.33
N GLU A 246 -0.36 -21.39 -11.66
CA GLU A 246 0.71 -21.37 -12.65
C GLU A 246 0.19 -22.03 -13.93
N SER A 247 0.28 -21.36 -15.06
CA SER A 247 -0.09 -21.91 -16.37
C SER A 247 1.07 -21.82 -17.34
N ARG A 248 1.35 -22.94 -18.03
CA ARG A 248 2.37 -23.04 -19.09
C ARG A 248 1.72 -23.69 -20.31
N GLY A 249 1.34 -22.88 -21.29
CA GLY A 249 0.61 -23.35 -22.46
C GLY A 249 -0.79 -23.86 -22.10
N GLN A 250 -1.01 -25.17 -22.18
CA GLN A 250 -2.28 -25.82 -21.82
C GLN A 250 -2.25 -26.42 -20.41
N ASP A 251 -1.08 -26.52 -19.80
CA ASP A 251 -0.92 -27.10 -18.47
C ASP A 251 -1.16 -26.01 -17.42
N THR A 252 -2.01 -26.31 -16.45
CA THR A 252 -2.30 -25.42 -15.32
C THR A 252 -2.15 -26.20 -14.02
N VAL A 253 -1.38 -25.64 -13.10
CA VAL A 253 -1.19 -26.14 -11.75
C VAL A 253 -1.77 -25.12 -10.78
N GLU A 254 -2.58 -25.61 -9.82
CA GLU A 254 -3.19 -24.78 -8.79
C GLU A 254 -2.68 -25.21 -7.42
N HIS A 255 -2.21 -24.26 -6.64
CA HIS A 255 -1.80 -24.44 -5.25
C HIS A 255 -2.74 -23.66 -4.34
N HIS A 256 -3.16 -24.30 -3.26
CA HIS A 256 -4.06 -23.72 -2.27
C HIS A 256 -3.41 -23.79 -0.90
N HIS A 257 -3.34 -22.66 -0.21
CA HIS A 257 -2.89 -22.61 1.16
C HIS A 257 -3.69 -21.59 1.97
N SER A 258 -3.79 -21.84 3.28
CA SER A 258 -4.45 -20.97 4.24
C SER A 258 -3.42 -20.32 5.15
N ALA A 259 -3.61 -19.04 5.46
CA ALA A 259 -2.73 -18.34 6.38
C ALA A 259 -3.40 -17.98 7.71
N ARG A 260 -2.60 -17.45 8.65
CA ARG A 260 -3.05 -17.00 9.97
C ARG A 260 -3.89 -15.72 9.87
N ASP A 261 -4.51 -15.34 11.00
CA ASP A 261 -5.19 -14.06 11.18
C ASP A 261 -4.33 -12.89 10.70
N VAL A 262 -4.92 -12.01 9.89
CA VAL A 262 -4.28 -10.80 9.34
C VAL A 262 -5.06 -9.58 9.82
N VAL A 263 -4.34 -8.55 10.28
CA VAL A 263 -4.92 -7.26 10.66
C VAL A 263 -4.45 -6.19 9.68
N PHE A 264 -5.38 -5.39 9.18
CA PHE A 264 -5.08 -4.32 8.24
C PHE A 264 -6.00 -3.13 8.50
N HIS A 265 -5.66 -1.96 7.94
CA HIS A 265 -6.40 -0.73 8.22
C HIS A 265 -6.75 0.02 6.93
N MET A 266 -7.83 0.78 6.98
CA MET A 266 -8.27 1.64 5.89
C MET A 266 -8.67 3.02 6.43
N VAL A 267 -8.41 4.06 5.66
CA VAL A 267 -8.84 5.43 5.95
C VAL A 267 -9.55 5.98 4.73
N ARG A 268 -10.76 6.50 4.92
CA ARG A 268 -11.58 7.10 3.87
C ARG A 268 -12.04 8.48 4.30
N ARG A 269 -12.02 9.43 3.38
CA ARG A 269 -12.63 10.75 3.61
C ARG A 269 -14.17 10.66 3.56
N GLY A 270 -14.84 11.56 4.28
CA GLY A 270 -16.27 11.52 4.64
C GLY A 270 -17.21 10.91 3.59
N VAL A 271 -17.29 11.50 2.40
CA VAL A 271 -18.25 11.08 1.35
C VAL A 271 -17.91 9.70 0.77
N ALA A 272 -18.95 8.89 0.52
CA ALA A 272 -18.80 7.54 -0.02
C ALA A 272 -18.10 7.49 -1.40
N GLU A 273 -18.09 8.61 -2.12
CA GLU A 273 -17.50 8.72 -3.45
C GLU A 273 -15.97 8.92 -3.46
N GLU A 274 -15.38 9.25 -2.31
CA GLU A 274 -13.94 9.50 -2.23
C GLU A 274 -13.12 8.22 -2.10
N PRO A 275 -11.91 8.17 -2.70
CA PRO A 275 -11.06 7.01 -2.60
C PRO A 275 -10.65 6.76 -1.14
N ALA A 276 -10.66 5.50 -0.75
CA ALA A 276 -10.13 5.00 0.49
C ALA A 276 -8.68 4.54 0.31
N ALA A 277 -7.86 4.78 1.31
CA ALA A 277 -6.52 4.23 1.40
C ALA A 277 -6.56 2.96 2.24
N LEU A 278 -6.08 1.84 1.68
CA LEU A 278 -5.98 0.55 2.36
C LEU A 278 -4.50 0.21 2.54
N TRP A 279 -4.11 -0.11 3.77
CA TRP A 279 -2.77 -0.54 4.11
C TRP A 279 -2.80 -2.00 4.49
N LEU A 280 -2.20 -2.82 3.63
CA LEU A 280 -2.09 -4.25 3.82
C LEU A 280 -0.75 -4.57 4.50
N PRO A 281 -0.71 -5.52 5.44
CA PRO A 281 0.55 -6.07 5.90
C PRO A 281 1.24 -6.83 4.76
N GLU A 282 2.50 -7.18 5.00
CA GLU A 282 3.17 -8.16 4.15
C GLU A 282 2.34 -9.44 4.16
N MET A 283 1.88 -9.85 2.97
CA MET A 283 1.11 -11.06 2.85
C MET A 283 2.03 -12.25 3.08
N PRO A 284 1.57 -13.29 3.79
CA PRO A 284 2.35 -14.50 3.99
C PRO A 284 2.69 -15.06 2.62
N GLY A 285 3.96 -14.95 2.24
CA GLY A 285 4.48 -15.66 1.10
C GLY A 285 4.42 -17.17 1.38
N PRO A 286 4.49 -18.01 0.33
CA PRO A 286 4.70 -19.43 0.52
C PRO A 286 5.91 -19.61 1.44
N THR A 287 5.76 -20.43 2.48
CA THR A 287 6.82 -20.58 3.48
C THR A 287 8.08 -21.10 2.79
N GLY A 288 9.27 -20.71 3.29
CA GLY A 288 10.54 -21.11 2.67
C GLY A 288 10.66 -22.61 2.41
N ASP A 289 10.05 -23.44 3.27
CA ASP A 289 10.00 -24.91 3.12
C ASP A 289 9.03 -25.36 2.02
N GLU A 290 7.91 -24.67 1.79
CA GLU A 290 6.99 -24.95 0.67
C GLU A 290 7.58 -24.50 -0.66
N LEU A 291 8.24 -23.34 -0.68
CA LEU A 291 9.04 -22.90 -1.81
C LEU A 291 10.15 -23.91 -2.09
N GLN A 292 10.87 -24.37 -1.06
CA GLN A 292 11.93 -25.36 -1.24
C GLN A 292 11.38 -26.68 -1.79
N ALA A 293 10.21 -27.17 -1.36
CA ALA A 293 9.59 -28.38 -1.94
C ALA A 293 9.15 -28.18 -3.41
N VAL A 294 8.69 -26.97 -3.77
CA VAL A 294 8.38 -26.60 -5.16
C VAL A 294 9.67 -26.47 -6.00
N TYR A 295 10.75 -25.93 -5.41
CA TYR A 295 12.05 -25.79 -6.06
C TYR A 295 12.80 -27.13 -6.19
N ASP A 296 12.71 -28.00 -5.18
CA ASP A 296 13.28 -29.35 -5.15
C ASP A 296 12.55 -30.29 -6.13
N SER A 297 11.28 -29.99 -6.47
CA SER A 297 10.56 -30.65 -7.57
C SER A 297 10.78 -29.99 -8.95
N GLN A 298 11.47 -28.85 -9.00
CA GLN A 298 11.87 -28.12 -10.21
C GLN A 298 13.40 -28.07 -10.44
N GLU A 299 14.18 -29.01 -9.87
CA GLU A 299 15.65 -29.00 -9.84
C GLU A 299 16.37 -28.87 -11.20
N ASP A 300 15.69 -28.97 -12.35
CA ASP A 300 16.32 -28.81 -13.67
C ASP A 300 16.31 -27.37 -14.24
N PHE A 301 15.76 -26.37 -13.54
CA PHE A 301 15.59 -25.00 -14.07
C PHE A 301 16.27 -23.86 -13.31
N ALA A 302 17.11 -24.17 -12.31
CA ALA A 302 17.76 -23.16 -11.49
C ALA A 302 19.02 -22.55 -12.14
N ALA A 303 18.83 -21.56 -13.03
CA ALA A 303 19.85 -20.54 -13.30
C ALA A 303 19.16 -19.20 -13.64
N GLU A 304 19.52 -18.15 -12.89
CA GLU A 304 19.08 -16.75 -13.03
C GLU A 304 17.72 -16.32 -12.45
N ARG A 305 17.46 -16.60 -11.17
CA ARG A 305 16.56 -15.72 -10.38
C ARG A 305 17.27 -15.17 -9.14
N ALA A 306 17.21 -13.85 -8.99
CA ALA A 306 17.78 -13.12 -7.87
C ALA A 306 17.16 -13.59 -6.55
N PRO A 307 17.92 -13.60 -5.43
CA PRO A 307 17.41 -14.05 -4.14
C PRO A 307 16.25 -13.15 -3.67
N PRO A 308 15.22 -13.70 -3.00
CA PRO A 308 14.21 -12.90 -2.33
C PRO A 308 14.90 -12.16 -1.18
N SER A 309 15.25 -10.90 -1.40
CA SER A 309 15.85 -10.05 -0.39
C SER A 309 14.83 -9.74 0.70
N GLY A 310 14.83 -10.56 1.76
CA GLY A 310 14.07 -10.37 2.98
C GLY A 310 14.53 -9.15 3.76
N THR A 311 14.00 -8.00 3.40
CA THR A 311 13.80 -6.88 4.33
C THR A 311 12.33 -6.87 4.69
N LEU A 312 11.97 -6.93 5.99
CA LEU A 312 10.61 -6.72 6.52
C LEU A 312 9.77 -5.90 5.53
N GLY A 313 8.87 -6.59 4.81
CA GLY A 313 8.22 -6.07 3.62
C GLY A 313 7.51 -4.77 3.94
N GLU A 314 7.63 -3.80 3.04
CA GLU A 314 6.80 -2.61 3.15
C GLU A 314 5.34 -3.03 3.15
N PRO A 315 4.50 -2.53 4.08
CA PRO A 315 3.07 -2.76 3.97
C PRO A 315 2.60 -2.20 2.63
N ASP A 316 1.90 -3.03 1.88
CA ASP A 316 1.33 -2.65 0.60
C ASP A 316 0.29 -1.56 0.80
N PHE A 317 0.26 -0.65 -0.17
CA PHE A 317 -0.68 0.45 -0.18
C PHE A 317 -1.58 0.36 -1.41
N LEU A 318 -2.89 0.34 -1.19
CA LEU A 318 -3.90 0.35 -2.24
C LEU A 318 -4.80 1.57 -2.10
N LEU A 319 -4.95 2.31 -3.21
CA LEU A 319 -5.98 3.33 -3.33
C LEU A 319 -7.21 2.70 -3.97
N MET A 320 -8.31 2.75 -3.24
CA MET A 320 -9.54 2.04 -3.52
C MET A 320 -10.65 3.06 -3.81
N GLY A 321 -11.14 3.11 -5.05
CA GLY A 321 -12.24 4.02 -5.45
C GLY A 321 -13.57 3.27 -5.59
N PRO A 322 -14.73 3.89 -5.30
CA PRO A 322 -16.04 3.25 -5.36
C PRO A 322 -16.35 2.73 -6.75
N VAL A 323 -16.91 1.53 -6.84
CA VAL A 323 -17.41 0.99 -8.09
C VAL A 323 -18.64 1.79 -8.52
N SER A 324 -18.50 2.49 -9.64
CA SER A 324 -19.65 3.15 -10.27
C SER A 324 -20.62 2.08 -10.77
N ALA A 325 -21.89 2.17 -10.39
CA ALA A 325 -22.95 1.27 -10.85
C ALA A 325 -23.12 1.22 -12.39
N SER A 326 -22.47 2.12 -13.13
CA SER A 326 -22.45 2.13 -14.59
C SER A 326 -21.41 1.20 -15.23
N LYS A 327 -20.57 0.54 -14.43
CA LYS A 327 -19.43 -0.29 -14.89
C LYS A 327 -19.52 -1.76 -14.44
N LEU A 328 -20.64 -2.15 -13.84
CA LEU A 328 -20.99 -3.54 -13.53
C LEU A 328 -21.89 -4.10 -14.62
#